data_AF-G4CEK4-F1
#
_entry.id   AF-G4CEK4-F1
#
_cell.length_a   1.000
_cell.length_b   1.000
_cell.length_c   1.000
_cell.angle_alpha   90.00
_cell.angle_beta   90.00
_cell.angle_gamma   90.00
#
_symmetry.space_group_name_H-M   'P 1'
#
loop_
_entity.id
_entity.type
_entity.pdbx_description
1 polymer ?
#
loop_
_entity_poly.entity_id
_entity_poly.type
_entity_poly.pdbx_seq_one_letter_code
_entity_poly.pdbx_strand_id
1 'polypeptide(L)'
;MREMFIIQFILLLLFCSSCNHKENFTPYEADKIRLTEKQSISHINNKIGSFFTYEKWSSVDPNGIYEFSQFSVELKSYLDEKENVGGKKLYANNKEIDLIVTDAYVLTPFLFISDTEKILLIQEEDEEGIHGYLLYYFVNERYVRKEYLSISPEDNIEIQDFIKFKNDQDSILVLILTEKYYDTKTDKIEFSNQYNFRINKITGNIK
;
A
#
# COMPACT_ATOMS: atom_id res chain seq x y z
N MET A 1 -0.47 -54.54 -27.93
CA MET A 1 -0.39 -54.11 -26.51
C MET A 1 -0.20 -52.60 -26.45
N ARG A 2 -1.23 -51.85 -26.86
CA ARG A 2 -1.13 -50.42 -27.12
C ARG A 2 -2.47 -49.74 -26.88
N GLU A 3 -3.17 -50.10 -25.80
CA GLU A 3 -4.45 -49.49 -25.41
C GLU A 3 -4.64 -49.31 -23.89
N MET A 4 -3.63 -49.61 -23.05
CA MET A 4 -3.72 -49.48 -21.59
C MET A 4 -3.07 -48.22 -21.00
N PHE A 5 -2.61 -47.27 -21.81
CA PHE A 5 -1.92 -46.07 -21.32
C PHE A 5 -2.69 -44.76 -21.48
N ILE A 6 -3.87 -44.76 -22.12
CA ILE A 6 -4.62 -43.52 -22.39
C ILE A 6 -5.68 -43.25 -21.31
N ILE A 7 -6.16 -44.28 -20.60
CA ILE A 7 -7.22 -44.13 -19.59
C ILE A 7 -6.70 -43.54 -18.27
N GLN A 8 -5.40 -43.67 -17.98
CA GLN A 8 -4.80 -43.12 -16.76
C GLN A 8 -4.52 -41.61 -16.82
N PHE A 9 -4.50 -41.02 -18.03
CA PHE A 9 -4.28 -39.58 -18.21
C PHE A 9 -5.57 -38.76 -18.13
N ILE A 10 -6.73 -39.36 -18.38
CA ILE A 10 -8.03 -38.67 -18.33
C ILE A 10 -8.60 -38.61 -16.90
N LEU A 11 -8.19 -39.52 -16.01
CA LEU A 11 -8.63 -39.53 -14.61
C LEU A 11 -7.87 -38.55 -13.70
N LEU A 12 -6.74 -37.99 -14.13
CA LEU A 12 -6.01 -36.96 -13.37
C LEU A 12 -6.56 -35.54 -13.57
N LEU A 13 -7.40 -35.31 -14.60
CA LEU A 13 -8.00 -34.01 -14.88
C LEU A 13 -9.35 -33.79 -14.15
N LEU A 14 -9.84 -34.78 -13.39
CA LEU A 14 -11.14 -34.72 -12.72
C LEU A 14 -11.08 -34.55 -11.19
N PHE A 15 -9.89 -34.33 -10.60
CA PHE A 15 -9.74 -34.15 -9.15
C PHE A 15 -8.86 -32.96 -8.74
N CYS A 16 -8.95 -31.82 -9.46
CA CYS A 16 -8.55 -30.52 -8.91
C CYS A 16 -9.57 -29.41 -9.23
N SER A 17 -10.84 -29.79 -9.29
CA SER A 17 -11.97 -28.87 -9.42
C SER A 17 -12.65 -28.69 -8.06
N SER A 18 -11.93 -28.26 -7.02
CA SER A 18 -12.50 -27.72 -5.76
C SER A 18 -11.41 -27.19 -4.84
N CYS A 19 -10.82 -26.06 -5.20
CA CYS A 19 -10.39 -25.09 -4.19
C CYS A 19 -10.78 -23.69 -4.68
N ASN A 20 -12.10 -23.48 -4.77
CA ASN A 20 -12.66 -22.15 -4.78
C ASN A 20 -12.43 -21.55 -3.39
N HIS A 21 -11.25 -20.97 -3.14
CA HIS A 21 -11.20 -19.86 -2.21
C HIS A 21 -11.76 -18.65 -2.95
N LYS A 22 -13.10 -18.59 -3.00
CA LYS A 22 -13.79 -17.30 -3.07
C LYS A 22 -13.47 -16.63 -1.75
N GLU A 23 -12.43 -15.80 -1.73
CA GLU A 23 -12.37 -14.73 -0.74
C GLU A 23 -13.63 -13.89 -0.97
N ASN A 24 -14.58 -14.01 -0.04
CA ASN A 24 -15.73 -13.13 0.02
C ASN A 24 -15.21 -11.74 0.40
N PHE A 25 -14.73 -10.99 -0.58
CA PHE A 25 -14.60 -9.55 -0.45
C PHE A 25 -16.01 -8.96 -0.46
N THR A 26 -16.59 -8.82 0.73
CA THR A 26 -17.66 -7.85 0.90
C THR A 26 -17.04 -6.46 0.72
N PRO A 27 -17.49 -5.64 -0.24
CA PRO A 27 -17.08 -4.25 -0.30
C PRO A 27 -17.48 -3.59 1.02
N TYR A 28 -16.50 -3.03 1.72
CA TYR A 28 -16.76 -2.18 2.87
C TYR A 28 -17.33 -0.85 2.35
N GLU A 29 -18.65 -0.69 2.39
CA GLU A 29 -19.25 0.63 2.34
C GLU A 29 -18.83 1.35 3.63
N ALA A 30 -18.14 2.48 3.48
CA ALA A 30 -17.79 3.33 4.60
C ALA A 30 -19.08 3.90 5.21
N ASP A 31 -19.59 3.23 6.25
CA ASP A 31 -20.71 3.72 7.03
C ASP A 31 -20.34 5.09 7.62
N LYS A 32 -21.03 6.13 7.14
CA LYS A 32 -21.02 7.47 7.75
C LYS A 32 -21.67 7.39 9.13
N ILE A 33 -20.89 7.06 10.15
CA ILE A 33 -21.34 7.13 11.54
C ILE A 33 -21.47 8.60 11.92
N ARG A 34 -22.71 9.11 11.92
CA ARG A 34 -23.09 10.34 12.62
C ARG A 34 -23.00 10.08 14.13
N LEU A 35 -21.94 10.58 14.76
CA LEU A 35 -21.88 10.69 16.22
C LEU A 35 -22.77 11.88 16.65
N THR A 36 -23.86 11.58 17.37
CA THR A 36 -24.72 12.60 18.00
C THR A 36 -24.46 12.67 19.51
N GLU A 37 -23.83 13.78 19.89
CA GLU A 37 -23.94 14.64 21.08
C GLU A 37 -24.23 14.09 22.50
N LYS A 38 -23.36 14.52 23.42
CA LYS A 38 -23.61 15.33 24.66
C LYS A 38 -22.23 15.86 25.12
N GLN A 39 -21.94 17.12 25.48
CA GLN A 39 -22.70 18.35 25.70
C GLN A 39 -21.71 19.54 25.63
N SER A 40 -22.16 20.63 24.98
CA SER A 40 -21.78 22.06 25.14
C SER A 40 -20.30 22.49 25.20
N ILE A 41 -19.84 23.15 24.13
CA ILE A 41 -19.45 24.58 24.07
C ILE A 41 -19.71 25.09 22.64
N SER A 42 -20.18 26.33 22.57
CA SER A 42 -20.74 27.07 21.44
C SER A 42 -19.79 27.40 20.29
N HIS A 43 -20.36 27.38 19.07
CA HIS A 43 -19.96 28.10 17.85
C HIS A 43 -18.48 28.15 17.46
N ILE A 44 -18.05 27.17 16.65
CA ILE A 44 -17.20 27.41 15.48
C ILE A 44 -17.72 26.56 14.31
N ASN A 45 -18.22 27.23 13.28
CA ASN A 45 -18.51 26.67 11.98
C ASN A 45 -17.15 26.49 11.28
N ASN A 46 -16.58 25.28 11.21
CA ASN A 46 -15.47 24.92 10.33
C ASN A 46 -15.30 23.39 10.31
N LYS A 47 -15.56 22.75 9.16
CA LYS A 47 -15.08 21.39 8.86
C LYS A 47 -13.59 21.34 9.25
N ILE A 48 -13.24 20.57 10.27
CA ILE A 48 -11.84 20.25 10.53
C ILE A 48 -11.34 19.53 9.26
N GLY A 49 -10.37 20.13 8.57
CA GLY A 49 -9.69 19.49 7.44
C GLY A 49 -9.00 18.24 7.94
N SER A 50 -9.06 17.15 7.17
CA SER A 50 -8.48 15.84 7.50
C SER A 50 -7.15 15.94 8.28
N PHE A 51 -7.01 15.22 9.39
CA PHE A 51 -5.72 15.10 10.07
C PHE A 51 -4.78 14.31 9.18
N PHE A 52 -3.64 14.88 8.79
CA PHE A 52 -2.71 14.23 7.88
C PHE A 52 -1.29 14.25 8.43
N THR A 53 -0.63 13.11 8.29
CA THR A 53 0.79 12.93 8.61
C THR A 53 1.44 12.14 7.49
N TYR A 54 2.65 12.53 7.11
CA TYR A 54 3.45 11.78 6.15
C TYR A 54 4.78 11.40 6.78
N GLU A 55 5.16 10.13 6.73
CA GLU A 55 6.46 9.63 7.19
C GLU A 55 7.26 8.98 6.06
N LYS A 56 8.52 9.43 5.93
CA LYS A 56 9.46 8.93 4.93
C LYS A 56 10.50 8.04 5.59
N TRP A 57 10.41 6.74 5.37
CA TRP A 57 11.49 5.81 5.72
C TRP A 57 12.43 5.63 4.53
N SER A 58 13.11 6.72 4.15
CA SER A 58 13.98 6.81 2.97
C SER A 58 15.24 5.93 2.99
N SER A 59 15.39 5.09 4.00
CA SER A 59 16.48 4.14 4.11
C SER A 59 15.93 2.80 4.56
N VAL A 60 16.41 1.73 3.96
CA VAL A 60 16.10 0.37 4.40
C VAL A 60 16.62 0.19 5.83
N ASP A 61 15.72 -0.12 6.77
CA ASP A 61 16.15 -0.52 8.10
C ASP A 61 16.84 -1.89 8.00
N PRO A 62 18.05 -2.08 8.56
CA PRO A 62 18.76 -3.35 8.49
C PRO A 62 17.98 -4.54 9.07
N ASN A 63 17.08 -4.28 10.02
CA ASN A 63 16.20 -5.28 10.62
C ASN A 63 14.87 -5.40 9.86
N GLY A 64 14.61 -4.51 8.90
CA GLY A 64 13.38 -4.46 8.12
C GLY A 64 12.17 -4.00 8.95
N ILE A 65 12.38 -3.33 10.08
CA ILE A 65 11.31 -2.87 10.98
C ILE A 65 11.20 -1.35 10.88
N TYR A 66 9.97 -0.86 10.66
CA TYR A 66 9.65 0.55 10.48
C TYR A 66 8.50 0.91 11.41
N GLU A 67 8.70 1.89 12.28
CA GLU A 67 7.71 2.27 13.29
C GLU A 67 7.37 3.76 13.19
N PHE A 68 6.07 4.06 13.27
CA PHE A 68 5.58 5.43 13.42
C PHE A 68 4.37 5.44 14.35
N SER A 69 4.51 6.10 15.51
CA SER A 69 3.49 6.11 16.55
C SER A 69 3.09 4.68 16.95
N GLN A 70 1.81 4.29 16.84
CA GLN A 70 1.30 2.96 17.16
C GLN A 70 1.26 2.01 15.95
N PHE A 71 1.78 2.43 14.79
CA PHE A 71 1.78 1.63 13.57
C PHE A 71 3.19 1.10 13.29
N SER A 72 3.32 -0.22 13.13
CA SER A 72 4.57 -0.88 12.76
C SER A 72 4.43 -1.64 11.44
N VAL A 73 5.51 -1.62 10.67
CA VAL A 73 5.66 -2.35 9.41
C VAL A 73 6.94 -3.18 9.51
N GLU A 74 6.87 -4.47 9.17
CA GLU A 74 8.05 -5.34 9.11
C GLU A 74 8.14 -6.02 7.73
N LEU A 75 9.31 -5.94 7.11
CA LEU A 75 9.68 -6.59 5.85
C LEU A 75 10.71 -7.69 6.11
N LYS A 76 10.21 -8.89 6.38
CA LYS A 76 11.04 -10.04 6.77
C LYS A 76 11.42 -10.88 5.56
N SER A 77 12.71 -11.19 5.41
CA SER A 77 13.18 -12.12 4.37
C SER A 77 12.51 -13.49 4.47
N TYR A 78 12.12 -14.03 3.33
CA TYR A 78 11.51 -15.34 3.18
C TYR A 78 12.20 -16.11 2.06
N LEU A 79 12.46 -17.40 2.30
CA LEU A 79 12.99 -18.32 1.31
C LEU A 79 12.33 -19.69 1.53
N ASP A 80 11.69 -20.21 0.49
CA ASP A 80 11.26 -21.60 0.38
C ASP A 80 12.23 -22.34 -0.55
N GLU A 81 13.13 -23.12 0.04
CA GLU A 81 14.13 -23.90 -0.71
C GLU A 81 13.51 -25.02 -1.55
N LYS A 82 12.34 -25.53 -1.16
CA LYS A 82 11.70 -26.65 -1.87
C LYS A 82 11.05 -26.18 -3.16
N GLU A 83 10.36 -25.05 -3.08
CA GLU A 83 9.68 -24.43 -4.22
C GLU A 83 10.59 -23.46 -4.99
N ASN A 84 11.80 -23.19 -4.48
CA ASN A 84 12.75 -22.22 -5.01
C ASN A 84 12.14 -20.81 -5.15
N VAL A 85 11.43 -20.38 -4.10
CA VAL A 85 10.73 -19.10 -4.04
C VAL A 85 11.34 -18.22 -2.95
N GLY A 86 11.89 -17.07 -3.34
CA GLY A 86 12.41 -16.05 -2.43
C GLY A 86 11.54 -14.80 -2.38
N GLY A 87 11.61 -14.04 -1.29
CA GLY A 87 10.87 -12.78 -1.19
C GLY A 87 10.91 -12.11 0.18
N LYS A 88 9.88 -11.28 0.42
CA LYS A 88 9.66 -10.57 1.68
C LYS A 88 8.24 -10.80 2.19
N LYS A 89 8.13 -11.27 3.42
CA LYS A 89 6.86 -11.27 4.16
C LYS A 89 6.65 -9.88 4.74
N LEU A 90 5.50 -9.29 4.42
CA LEU A 90 5.10 -7.99 4.91
C LEU A 90 4.16 -8.17 6.10
N TYR A 91 4.51 -7.56 7.23
CA TYR A 91 3.68 -7.49 8.42
C TYR A 91 3.29 -6.04 8.67
N ALA A 92 2.04 -5.83 9.09
CA ALA A 92 1.57 -4.58 9.68
C ALA A 92 1.03 -4.88 11.07
N ASN A 93 1.49 -4.15 12.09
CA ASN A 93 1.11 -4.36 13.49
C ASN A 93 1.22 -5.83 13.93
N ASN A 94 2.36 -6.46 13.60
CA ASN A 94 2.67 -7.88 13.89
C ASN A 94 1.76 -8.91 13.22
N LYS A 95 0.95 -8.52 12.23
CA LYS A 95 0.12 -9.41 11.43
C LYS A 95 0.63 -9.48 10.00
N GLU A 96 0.86 -10.69 9.49
CA GLU A 96 1.21 -10.91 8.08
C GLU A 96 0.05 -10.42 7.20
N ILE A 97 0.36 -9.56 6.22
CA ILE A 97 -0.62 -9.02 5.28
C ILE A 97 -0.30 -9.36 3.82
N ASP A 98 0.96 -9.69 3.51
CA ASP A 98 1.37 -10.09 2.16
C ASP A 98 2.69 -10.88 2.13
N LEU A 99 2.89 -11.61 1.03
CA LEU A 99 4.16 -12.21 0.62
C LEU A 99 4.57 -11.62 -0.74
N ILE A 100 5.56 -10.73 -0.72
CA ILE A 100 6.11 -10.10 -1.92
C ILE A 100 7.18 -11.05 -2.48
N VAL A 101 6.83 -11.76 -3.55
CA VAL A 101 7.71 -12.76 -4.17
C VAL A 101 8.67 -12.08 -5.15
N THR A 102 9.69 -11.44 -4.59
CA THR A 102 10.81 -10.87 -5.36
C THR A 102 12.05 -10.77 -4.47
N ASP A 103 13.18 -11.22 -4.99
CA ASP A 103 14.52 -10.99 -4.43
C ASP A 103 15.32 -9.97 -5.24
N ALA A 104 14.78 -9.53 -6.37
CA ALA A 104 15.42 -8.60 -7.31
C ALA A 104 15.40 -7.15 -6.80
N TYR A 105 14.41 -6.79 -5.99
CA TYR A 105 14.16 -5.40 -5.62
C TYR A 105 14.54 -5.10 -4.17
N VAL A 106 15.15 -3.93 -3.99
CA VAL A 106 15.17 -3.20 -2.73
C VAL A 106 13.77 -2.61 -2.51
N LEU A 107 13.22 -2.87 -1.32
CA LEU A 107 11.88 -2.42 -0.94
C LEU A 107 11.98 -1.26 0.04
N THR A 108 11.52 -0.08 -0.39
CA THR A 108 11.58 1.16 0.42
C THR A 108 10.17 1.64 0.77
N PRO A 109 9.75 1.60 2.05
CA PRO A 109 8.40 1.98 2.45
C PRO A 109 8.24 3.49 2.72
N PHE A 110 7.04 3.99 2.45
CA PHE A 110 6.55 5.33 2.74
C PHE A 110 5.18 5.21 3.40
N LEU A 111 4.90 6.04 4.40
CA LEU A 111 3.64 5.98 5.13
C LEU A 111 2.89 7.32 5.04
N PHE A 112 1.67 7.26 4.53
CA PHE A 112 0.72 8.37 4.52
C PHE A 112 -0.42 8.03 5.47
N ILE A 113 -0.71 8.94 6.40
CA ILE A 113 -1.69 8.72 7.47
C ILE A 113 -2.72 9.81 7.40
N SER A 114 -3.98 9.41 7.40
CA SER A 114 -5.11 10.23 7.80
C SER A 114 -5.71 9.73 9.11
N ASP A 115 -6.68 10.48 9.66
CA ASP A 115 -7.39 10.22 10.92
C ASP A 115 -7.69 8.71 11.11
N THR A 116 -8.38 8.09 10.15
CA THR A 116 -8.71 6.66 10.18
C THR A 116 -8.02 5.84 9.10
N GLU A 117 -7.44 6.49 8.09
CA GLU A 117 -6.92 5.84 6.89
C GLU A 117 -5.39 5.83 6.89
N LYS A 118 -4.76 4.76 6.41
CA LYS A 118 -3.31 4.72 6.18
C LYS A 118 -3.01 4.12 4.83
N ILE A 119 -1.97 4.62 4.18
CA ILE A 119 -1.42 4.05 2.95
C ILE A 119 0.05 3.78 3.19
N LEU A 120 0.42 2.51 3.16
CA LEU A 120 1.80 2.06 3.05
C LEU A 120 2.11 1.92 1.56
N LEU A 121 2.98 2.77 1.06
CA LEU A 121 3.51 2.69 -0.31
C LEU A 121 4.90 2.07 -0.22
N ILE A 122 5.12 0.93 -0.88
CA ILE A 122 6.43 0.28 -0.97
C ILE A 122 6.95 0.49 -2.38
N GLN A 123 8.05 1.23 -2.49
CA GLN A 123 8.80 1.38 -3.74
C GLN A 123 9.61 0.12 -4.01
N GLU A 124 9.53 -0.38 -5.24
CA GLU A 124 10.35 -1.46 -5.76
C GLU A 124 11.44 -0.85 -6.66
N GLU A 125 12.70 -0.99 -6.25
CA GLU A 125 13.85 -0.46 -7.00
C GLU A 125 15.02 -1.43 -7.04
N ASP A 126 15.84 -1.36 -8.09
CA ASP A 126 17.12 -2.05 -8.21
C ASP A 126 18.21 -1.09 -8.75
N GLU A 127 19.31 -1.64 -9.24
CA GLU A 127 20.41 -0.86 -9.82
C GLU A 127 20.00 -0.08 -11.10
N GLU A 128 18.96 -0.52 -11.82
CA GLU A 128 18.47 0.12 -13.03
C GLU A 128 17.49 1.27 -12.73
N GLY A 129 16.87 1.23 -11.54
CA GLY A 129 16.02 2.29 -11.02
C GLY A 129 14.75 1.76 -10.38
N ILE A 130 13.72 2.60 -10.35
CA ILE A 130 12.41 2.24 -9.79
C ILE A 130 11.58 1.49 -10.83
N HIS A 131 11.00 0.36 -10.45
CA HIS A 131 10.15 -0.48 -11.31
C HIS A 131 8.66 -0.29 -11.06
N GLY A 132 8.29 0.07 -9.83
CA GLY A 132 6.90 0.21 -9.45
C GLY A 132 6.70 0.53 -7.99
N TYR A 133 5.43 0.60 -7.60
CA TYR A 133 5.05 0.76 -6.22
C TYR A 133 3.89 -0.15 -5.84
N LEU A 134 4.02 -0.85 -4.72
CA LEU A 134 2.96 -1.60 -4.07
C LEU A 134 2.26 -0.69 -3.05
N LEU A 135 0.94 -0.56 -3.15
CA LEU A 135 0.14 0.29 -2.26
C LEU A 135 -0.74 -0.60 -1.38
N TYR A 136 -0.56 -0.53 -0.07
CA TYR A 136 -1.41 -1.21 0.91
C TYR A 136 -2.25 -0.17 1.64
N TYR A 137 -3.56 -0.31 1.53
CA TYR A 137 -4.53 0.61 2.14
C TYR A 137 -5.14 0.00 3.40
N PHE A 138 -5.22 0.82 4.46
CA PHE A 138 -5.74 0.45 5.76
C PHE A 138 -6.82 1.42 6.20
N VAL A 139 -7.87 0.90 6.85
CA VAL A 139 -8.92 1.68 7.50
C VAL A 139 -9.06 1.19 8.93
N ASN A 140 -9.00 2.10 9.90
CA ASN A 140 -9.03 1.77 11.33
C ASN A 140 -8.02 0.65 11.66
N GLU A 141 -6.80 0.77 11.13
CA GLU A 141 -5.67 -0.17 11.30
C GLU A 141 -5.88 -1.56 10.69
N ARG A 142 -6.99 -1.79 9.98
CA ARG A 142 -7.26 -3.03 9.28
C ARG A 142 -6.83 -2.90 7.83
N TYR A 143 -6.04 -3.86 7.36
CA TYR A 143 -5.72 -3.99 5.94
C TYR A 143 -7.01 -4.19 5.13
N VAL A 144 -7.18 -3.39 4.08
CA VAL A 144 -8.37 -3.38 3.21
C VAL A 144 -8.05 -3.89 1.81
N ARG A 145 -7.01 -3.34 1.16
CA ARG A 145 -6.66 -3.70 -0.22
C ARG A 145 -5.21 -3.42 -0.56
N LYS A 146 -4.73 -4.12 -1.60
CA LYS A 146 -3.45 -3.89 -2.27
C LYS A 146 -3.71 -3.40 -3.70
N GLU A 147 -2.90 -2.45 -4.15
CA GLU A 147 -2.87 -1.95 -5.53
C GLU A 147 -1.41 -1.88 -6.02
N TYR A 148 -1.20 -1.77 -7.33
CA TYR A 148 0.13 -1.62 -7.93
C TYR A 148 0.16 -0.43 -8.88
N LEU A 149 1.08 0.51 -8.64
CA LEU A 149 1.33 1.65 -9.53
C LEU A 149 2.54 1.33 -10.41
N SER A 150 2.28 1.11 -11.71
CA SER A 150 3.35 0.97 -12.68
C SER A 150 4.03 2.31 -12.95
N ILE A 151 5.36 2.31 -13.11
CA ILE A 151 6.08 3.50 -13.57
C ILE A 151 6.08 3.65 -15.09
N SER A 152 5.70 2.61 -15.84
CA SER A 152 5.55 2.64 -17.30
C SER A 152 4.51 1.60 -17.76
N PRO A 153 3.44 2.00 -18.50
CA PRO A 153 3.11 3.37 -18.93
C PRO A 153 2.72 4.29 -17.75
N GLU A 154 2.58 5.59 -18.02
CA GLU A 154 2.06 6.54 -17.03
C GLU A 154 0.69 6.09 -16.51
N ASP A 155 0.54 6.04 -15.18
CA ASP A 155 -0.65 5.56 -14.50
C ASP A 155 -0.98 6.44 -13.28
N ASN A 156 -2.22 6.35 -12.79
CA ASN A 156 -2.65 7.08 -11.60
C ASN A 156 -3.50 6.19 -10.71
N ILE A 157 -3.24 6.22 -9.42
CA ILE A 157 -4.06 5.52 -8.43
C ILE A 157 -4.68 6.53 -7.49
N GLU A 158 -5.99 6.42 -7.33
CA GLU A 158 -6.80 7.26 -6.45
C GLU A 158 -7.41 6.39 -5.34
N ILE A 159 -7.23 6.81 -4.09
CA ILE A 159 -7.68 6.05 -2.93
C ILE A 159 -8.70 6.88 -2.14
N GLN A 160 -9.96 6.42 -2.14
CA GLN A 160 -11.09 6.89 -1.32
C GLN A 160 -11.23 8.42 -1.17
N ASP A 161 -11.05 9.17 -2.25
CA ASP A 161 -11.10 10.65 -2.22
C ASP A 161 -10.16 11.29 -1.18
N PHE A 162 -9.14 10.55 -0.74
CA PHE A 162 -8.16 10.97 0.26
C PHE A 162 -6.86 11.39 -0.42
N ILE A 163 -6.25 10.49 -1.18
CA ILE A 163 -4.95 10.73 -1.82
C ILE A 163 -4.94 10.16 -3.24
N LYS A 164 -4.16 10.81 -4.10
CA LYS A 164 -3.87 10.35 -5.45
C LYS A 164 -2.38 10.32 -5.69
N PHE A 165 -1.91 9.22 -6.25
CA PHE A 165 -0.55 9.05 -6.75
C PHE A 165 -0.58 9.19 -8.25
N LYS A 166 0.09 10.21 -8.78
CA LYS A 166 0.19 10.49 -10.20
C LYS A 166 1.59 10.19 -10.69
N ASN A 167 1.69 9.23 -11.60
CA ASN A 167 2.95 8.93 -12.26
C ASN A 167 3.23 10.00 -13.32
N ASP A 168 4.16 10.91 -13.02
CA ASP A 168 4.73 11.87 -13.99
C ASP A 168 6.05 11.32 -14.55
N GLN A 169 6.57 11.94 -15.61
CA GLN A 169 7.81 11.52 -16.28
C GLN A 169 8.96 11.16 -15.30
N ASP A 170 9.33 12.11 -14.43
CA ASP A 170 10.50 11.97 -13.54
C ASP A 170 10.14 11.77 -12.06
N SER A 171 8.85 11.69 -11.72
CA SER A 171 8.43 11.58 -10.31
C SER A 171 7.05 10.98 -10.14
N ILE A 172 6.77 10.39 -8.98
CA ILE A 172 5.40 10.22 -8.49
C ILE A 172 5.01 11.46 -7.70
N LEU A 173 3.98 12.16 -8.19
CA LEU A 173 3.36 13.27 -7.47
C LEU A 173 2.29 12.73 -6.53
N VAL A 174 2.35 13.13 -5.27
CA VAL A 174 1.36 12.77 -4.26
C VAL A 174 0.44 13.96 -4.02
N LEU A 175 -0.86 13.75 -4.25
CA LEU A 175 -1.89 14.79 -4.16
C LEU A 175 -2.89 14.43 -3.05
N ILE A 176 -3.09 15.33 -2.09
CA ILE A 176 -4.19 15.24 -1.13
C ILE A 176 -5.46 15.77 -1.81
N LEU A 177 -6.55 15.01 -1.75
CA LEU A 177 -7.78 15.30 -2.50
C LEU A 177 -8.78 16.18 -1.73
N THR A 178 -8.60 16.38 -0.42
CA THR A 178 -9.38 17.35 0.37
C THR A 178 -8.96 18.80 0.06
N GLU A 179 -9.78 19.81 0.36
CA GLU A 179 -9.40 21.22 0.15
C GLU A 179 -8.25 21.68 1.06
N LYS A 180 -8.33 21.25 2.33
CA LYS A 180 -7.37 21.54 3.41
C LYS A 180 -7.15 20.29 4.24
N TYR A 181 -6.03 20.25 4.93
CA TYR A 181 -5.71 19.23 5.92
C TYR A 181 -5.04 19.87 7.13
N TYR A 182 -5.12 19.19 8.26
CA TYR A 182 -4.33 19.52 9.44
C TYR A 182 -3.01 18.76 9.37
N ASP A 183 -1.91 19.47 9.13
CA ASP A 183 -0.57 18.92 9.11
C ASP A 183 -0.07 18.71 10.54
N THR A 184 0.06 17.46 10.96
CA THR A 184 0.54 17.13 12.30
C THR A 184 2.03 17.42 12.49
N LYS A 185 2.83 17.55 11.41
CA LYS A 185 4.26 17.87 11.52
C LYS A 185 4.49 19.35 11.81
N THR A 186 3.65 20.22 11.28
CA THR A 186 3.75 21.68 11.46
C THR A 186 2.73 22.24 12.44
N ASP A 187 1.78 21.42 12.89
CA ASP A 187 0.68 21.76 13.80
C ASP A 187 -0.22 22.87 13.26
N LYS A 188 -0.51 22.82 11.95
CA LYS A 188 -1.23 23.87 11.21
C LYS A 188 -2.24 23.31 10.22
N ILE A 189 -3.26 24.12 9.92
CA ILE A 189 -4.15 23.87 8.78
C ILE A 189 -3.48 24.43 7.53
N GLU A 190 -3.20 23.54 6.57
CA GLU A 190 -2.57 23.87 5.29
C GLU A 190 -3.56 23.63 4.14
N PHE A 191 -3.38 24.35 3.03
CA PHE A 191 -4.15 24.08 1.81
C PHE A 191 -3.54 22.88 1.07
N SER A 192 -4.37 21.96 0.61
CA SER A 192 -3.86 20.74 -0.06
C SER A 192 -3.13 21.03 -1.36
N ASN A 193 -3.48 22.12 -2.06
CA ASN A 193 -2.76 22.56 -3.26
C ASN A 193 -1.32 23.03 -2.97
N GLN A 194 -0.95 23.25 -1.71
CA GLN A 194 0.40 23.56 -1.28
C GLN A 194 1.19 22.31 -0.88
N TYR A 195 0.53 21.15 -0.73
CA TYR A 195 1.22 19.89 -0.50
C TYR A 195 1.98 19.47 -1.77
N ASN A 196 3.30 19.46 -1.69
CA ASN A 196 4.18 19.16 -2.83
C ASN A 196 5.16 18.05 -2.46
N PHE A 197 4.62 16.90 -2.05
CA PHE A 197 5.45 15.72 -1.87
C PHE A 197 5.65 15.00 -3.21
N ARG A 198 6.92 14.78 -3.56
CA ARG A 198 7.35 14.11 -4.79
C ARG A 198 8.30 12.99 -4.45
N ILE A 199 8.04 11.82 -5.02
CA ILE A 199 8.98 10.70 -5.02
C ILE A 199 9.71 10.77 -6.35
N ASN A 200 10.96 11.23 -6.33
CA ASN A 200 11.75 11.36 -7.55
C ASN A 200 12.10 9.96 -8.08
N LYS A 201 11.91 9.74 -9.37
CA LYS A 201 12.41 8.56 -10.05
C LYS A 201 13.90 8.75 -10.27
N ILE A 202 14.72 7.91 -9.67
CA ILE A 202 16.12 7.81 -10.09
C ILE A 202 16.11 6.94 -11.34
N THR A 203 16.05 7.56 -12.51
CA THR A 203 16.41 6.87 -13.75
C THR A 203 17.93 6.75 -13.74
N GLY A 204 18.45 5.53 -13.71
CA GLY A 204 19.88 5.31 -13.89
C GLY A 204 20.33 6.08 -15.14
N ASN A 205 21.42 6.84 -15.02
CA ASN A 205 22.02 7.49 -16.18
C ASN A 205 22.34 6.39 -17.19
N ILE A 206 21.60 6.32 -18.29
CA ILE A 206 22.03 5.62 -19.50
C ILE A 206 23.25 6.42 -19.99
N LYS A 207 24.44 5.98 -19.60
CA LYS A 207 25.70 6.40 -20.20
C LYS A 207 25.96 5.61 -21.46
#